data_AF-A0A842XCM0-F1
#
_entry.id   AF-A0A842XCM0-F1
#
_cell.length_a   1.000
_cell.length_b   1.000
_cell.length_c   1.000
_cell.angle_alpha   90.00
_cell.angle_beta   90.00
_cell.angle_gamma   90.00
#
_symmetry.space_group_name_H-M   'P 1'
#
loop_
_entity.id
_entity.type
_entity.pdbx_description
1 polymer ?
#
loop_
_entity_poly.entity_id
_entity_poly.type
_entity_poly.pdbx_seq_one_letter_code
_entity_poly.pdbx_strand_id
1 'polypeptide(L)'
;MKFGIFIYEPETVEGFDLQFYRLKPERGIVGTPAENMYTNIACFGDNRTVSQHPDWVSISKDGPALRTNKKYNFRWDILCPTNKEYLSYILDLVGDVSQKTQGVSLSSMHFADHGFCICKRCVEEHKKSGLDWYEWRKQVVTEFIKNARERVKRKFLVGLLPDPVMSYQRFGIDFDSLAKYAEAFVVPHFSKSYATPWYFETSARAFKNILKKPVYINLYVYGPGDKPNEVPTVRDLLITAVRVARTGVDGILFLTETAERIKAFQKAAVKEVKLREELEGCGGKPVLDLIDKWETMI
;
A
#
# COMPACT_ATOMS: atom_id res chain seq x y z
N MET A 1 14.15 6.32 11.98
CA MET A 1 13.44 5.80 10.79
C MET A 1 13.37 4.29 10.90
N LYS A 2 12.29 3.66 10.43
CA LYS A 2 12.15 2.20 10.35
C LYS A 2 12.32 1.72 8.91
N PHE A 3 12.95 0.57 8.74
CA PHE A 3 13.09 -0.06 7.43
C PHE A 3 12.37 -1.39 7.40
N GLY A 4 11.68 -1.67 6.30
CA GLY A 4 10.93 -2.92 6.19
C GLY A 4 10.89 -3.48 4.79
N ILE A 5 10.32 -4.67 4.68
CA ILE A 5 10.06 -5.34 3.40
C ILE A 5 8.57 -5.60 3.23
N PHE A 6 8.16 -5.73 1.97
CA PHE A 6 6.79 -6.01 1.59
C PHE A 6 6.78 -7.08 0.49
N ILE A 7 6.60 -8.34 0.85
CA ILE A 7 6.87 -9.46 -0.07
C ILE A 7 5.67 -10.39 -0.30
N TYR A 8 5.74 -11.25 -1.32
CA TYR A 8 4.65 -12.16 -1.70
C TYR A 8 4.83 -13.58 -1.17
N GLU A 9 5.78 -13.80 -0.26
CA GLU A 9 6.01 -15.07 0.42
C GLU A 9 6.11 -14.90 1.95
N PRO A 10 5.81 -15.95 2.72
CA PRO A 10 5.82 -15.89 4.18
C PRO A 10 7.23 -16.11 4.79
N GLU A 11 8.26 -15.44 4.24
CA GLU A 11 9.65 -15.55 4.71
C GLU A 11 10.18 -14.22 5.24
N THR A 12 10.76 -14.22 6.44
CA THR A 12 11.42 -13.03 7.00
C THR A 12 12.84 -12.90 6.47
N VAL A 13 13.31 -11.66 6.28
CA VAL A 13 14.71 -11.39 5.90
C VAL A 13 15.40 -10.52 6.92
N GLU A 14 16.56 -10.95 7.40
CA GLU A 14 17.34 -10.17 8.36
C GLU A 14 17.73 -8.78 7.81
N GLY A 15 18.02 -7.85 8.72
CA GLY A 15 18.46 -6.50 8.37
C GLY A 15 17.32 -5.49 8.22
N PHE A 16 16.07 -5.89 8.48
CA PHE A 16 14.88 -5.02 8.46
C PHE A 16 14.12 -5.04 9.79
N ASP A 17 13.53 -3.90 10.16
CA ASP A 17 12.69 -3.75 11.35
C ASP A 17 11.27 -4.32 11.17
N LEU A 18 10.73 -4.22 9.95
CA LEU A 18 9.34 -4.55 9.64
C LEU A 18 9.27 -5.57 8.49
N GLN A 19 8.44 -6.60 8.65
CA GLN A 19 8.29 -7.69 7.69
C GLN A 19 6.82 -7.78 7.29
N PHE A 20 6.45 -7.40 6.07
CA PHE A 20 5.09 -7.52 5.57
C PHE A 20 4.97 -8.64 4.55
N TYR A 21 4.04 -9.57 4.80
CA TYR A 21 3.62 -10.58 3.84
C TYR A 21 2.30 -10.16 3.17
N ARG A 22 2.30 -10.09 1.83
CA ARG A 22 1.11 -9.86 1.00
C ARG A 22 0.26 -11.13 0.91
N LEU A 23 -0.42 -11.45 2.00
CA LEU A 23 -1.32 -12.60 2.09
C LEU A 23 -2.39 -12.58 0.99
N LYS A 24 -3.03 -11.42 0.79
CA LYS A 24 -4.05 -11.22 -0.25
C LYS A 24 -3.68 -10.01 -1.09
N PRO A 25 -2.97 -10.17 -2.23
CA PRO A 25 -2.82 -9.10 -3.20
C PRO A 25 -4.12 -8.90 -4.00
N GLU A 26 -4.15 -7.85 -4.82
CA GLU A 26 -5.28 -7.44 -5.65
C GLU A 26 -5.65 -8.47 -6.74
N ARG A 27 -4.82 -9.51 -6.92
CA ARG A 27 -5.17 -10.70 -7.70
C ARG A 27 -6.31 -11.52 -7.07
N GLY A 28 -6.58 -11.36 -5.77
CA GLY A 28 -7.66 -12.07 -5.07
C GLY A 28 -7.32 -13.49 -4.60
N ILE A 29 -6.04 -13.86 -4.63
CA ILE A 29 -5.56 -15.15 -4.09
C ILE A 29 -5.17 -14.92 -2.64
N VAL A 30 -5.67 -15.75 -1.73
CA VAL A 30 -5.37 -15.69 -0.29
C VAL A 30 -4.35 -16.77 0.05
N GLY A 31 -3.22 -16.38 0.63
CA GLY A 31 -2.19 -17.29 1.13
C GLY A 31 -2.47 -17.82 2.54
N THR A 32 -1.43 -18.35 3.18
CA THR A 32 -1.47 -18.81 4.58
C THR A 32 -0.77 -17.80 5.49
N PRO A 33 -1.40 -17.33 6.59
CA PRO A 33 -0.78 -16.37 7.50
C PRO A 33 0.59 -16.79 8.04
N ALA A 34 1.47 -15.81 8.26
CA ALA A 34 2.80 -16.01 8.83
C ALA A 34 2.90 -15.32 10.20
N GLU A 35 3.22 -16.09 11.25
CA GLU A 35 3.20 -15.61 12.64
C GLU A 35 4.20 -14.48 12.92
N ASN A 36 5.36 -14.55 12.27
CA ASN A 36 6.48 -13.63 12.49
C ASN A 36 6.44 -12.39 11.58
N MET A 37 5.35 -12.18 10.84
CA MET A 37 5.21 -11.06 9.90
C MET A 37 3.91 -10.30 10.14
N TYR A 38 3.91 -9.03 9.77
CA TYR A 38 2.68 -8.30 9.51
C TYR A 38 2.06 -8.86 8.23
N THR A 39 0.74 -8.86 8.15
CA THR A 39 0.04 -9.30 6.94
C THR A 39 -0.64 -8.14 6.25
N ASN A 40 -0.45 -8.05 4.94
CA ASN A 40 -1.20 -7.14 4.07
C ASN A 40 -2.38 -7.84 3.38
N ILE A 41 -3.53 -7.18 3.40
CA ILE A 41 -4.78 -7.61 2.76
C ILE A 41 -5.27 -6.48 1.86
N ALA A 42 -5.30 -6.73 0.55
CA ALA A 42 -6.01 -5.89 -0.40
C ALA A 42 -7.53 -6.12 -0.26
N CYS A 43 -8.26 -5.05 0.05
CA CYS A 43 -9.68 -5.11 0.35
C CYS A 43 -10.51 -5.16 -0.95
N PHE A 44 -10.75 -4.05 -1.63
CA PHE A 44 -11.68 -4.00 -2.77
C PHE A 44 -11.04 -4.21 -4.14
N GLY A 45 -9.71 -4.18 -4.23
CA GLY A 45 -9.01 -4.68 -5.41
C GLY A 45 -9.00 -6.19 -5.41
N ASP A 46 -9.71 -6.83 -6.34
CA ASP A 46 -9.83 -8.30 -6.39
C ASP A 46 -10.25 -8.83 -7.77
N ASN A 47 -9.25 -9.16 -8.59
CA ASN A 47 -9.51 -9.66 -9.95
C ASN A 47 -10.25 -11.01 -9.96
N ARG A 48 -9.95 -11.89 -8.99
CA ARG A 48 -10.54 -13.24 -8.93
C ARG A 48 -12.02 -13.17 -8.61
N THR A 49 -12.38 -12.39 -7.60
CA THR A 49 -13.76 -12.21 -7.17
C THR A 49 -14.57 -11.52 -8.26
N VAL A 50 -14.04 -10.49 -8.92
CA VAL A 50 -14.73 -9.86 -10.06
C VAL A 50 -14.95 -10.85 -11.20
N SER A 51 -14.01 -11.76 -11.47
CA SER A 51 -14.20 -12.80 -12.49
C SER A 51 -15.32 -13.78 -12.14
N GLN A 52 -15.61 -14.01 -10.85
CA GLN A 52 -16.66 -14.92 -10.37
C GLN A 52 -18.01 -14.20 -10.18
N HIS A 53 -17.96 -12.93 -9.82
CA HIS A 53 -19.10 -12.06 -9.52
C HIS A 53 -18.95 -10.71 -10.26
N PRO A 54 -19.08 -10.69 -11.60
CA PRO A 54 -18.87 -9.48 -12.38
C PRO A 54 -19.85 -8.35 -12.05
N ASP A 55 -21.01 -8.68 -11.50
CA ASP A 55 -22.04 -7.74 -11.03
C ASP A 55 -21.67 -7.03 -9.71
N TRP A 56 -20.60 -7.47 -9.02
CA TRP A 56 -20.15 -6.85 -7.76
C TRP A 56 -19.18 -5.69 -7.97
N VAL A 57 -18.71 -5.47 -9.20
CA VAL A 57 -17.75 -4.42 -9.54
C VAL A 57 -18.32 -3.03 -9.29
N SER A 58 -17.46 -2.07 -8.94
CA SER A 58 -17.82 -0.65 -8.89
C SER A 58 -18.26 -0.15 -10.27
N ILE A 59 -19.34 0.63 -10.35
CA ILE A 59 -19.89 1.17 -11.61
C ILE A 59 -19.82 2.70 -11.64
N SER A 60 -19.46 3.26 -12.79
CA SER A 60 -19.54 4.69 -13.13
C SER A 60 -20.44 4.91 -14.35
N LYS A 61 -20.65 6.18 -14.75
CA LYS A 61 -21.32 6.52 -16.02
C LYS A 61 -20.53 6.04 -17.25
N ASP A 62 -19.22 5.90 -17.09
CA ASP A 62 -18.25 5.50 -18.12
C ASP A 62 -17.96 3.99 -18.05
N GLY A 63 -18.82 3.22 -17.38
CA GLY A 63 -18.74 1.76 -17.29
C GLY A 63 -18.13 1.22 -15.99
N PRO A 64 -17.89 -0.10 -15.92
CA PRO A 64 -17.42 -0.77 -14.71
C PRO A 64 -15.94 -0.50 -14.42
N ALA A 65 -15.54 -0.64 -13.15
CA ALA A 65 -14.19 -0.45 -12.65
C ALA A 65 -13.28 -1.65 -12.96
N LEU A 66 -13.19 -1.98 -14.24
CA LEU A 66 -12.34 -3.06 -14.75
C LEU A 66 -11.06 -2.48 -15.32
N ARG A 67 -9.96 -3.24 -15.27
CA ARG A 67 -8.69 -2.91 -15.95
C ARG A 67 -8.84 -2.67 -17.45
N THR A 68 -9.89 -3.23 -18.05
CA THR A 68 -10.22 -3.04 -19.47
C THR A 68 -10.88 -1.68 -19.74
N ASN A 69 -11.34 -0.96 -18.71
CA ASN A 69 -11.93 0.36 -18.86
C ASN A 69 -10.86 1.43 -19.06
N LYS A 70 -10.61 1.79 -20.33
CA LYS A 70 -9.58 2.74 -20.74
C LYS A 70 -9.84 4.20 -20.36
N LYS A 71 -11.02 4.55 -19.84
CA LYS A 71 -11.29 5.90 -19.31
C LYS A 71 -10.57 6.16 -18.00
N TYR A 72 -10.14 5.10 -17.32
CA TYR A 72 -9.47 5.14 -16.03
C TYR A 72 -8.16 4.35 -16.08
N ASN A 73 -7.27 4.63 -15.13
CA ASN A 73 -5.97 3.97 -15.03
C ASN A 73 -5.98 2.89 -13.94
N PHE A 74 -6.83 1.87 -14.10
CA PHE A 74 -6.93 0.79 -13.12
C PHE A 74 -5.85 -0.26 -13.32
N ARG A 75 -5.17 -0.60 -12.22
CA ARG A 75 -4.17 -1.68 -12.16
C ARG A 75 -4.78 -3.04 -11.79
N TRP A 76 -5.98 -3.03 -11.23
CA TRP A 76 -6.78 -4.19 -10.80
C TRP A 76 -8.26 -3.84 -10.92
N ASP A 77 -9.10 -4.88 -10.94
CA ASP A 77 -10.54 -4.74 -10.97
C ASP A 77 -11.03 -4.38 -9.55
N ILE A 78 -11.93 -3.40 -9.44
CA ILE A 78 -12.31 -2.81 -8.13
C ILE A 78 -13.77 -3.10 -7.82
N LEU A 79 -13.99 -3.89 -6.77
CA LEU A 79 -15.30 -4.21 -6.24
C LEU A 79 -16.00 -3.00 -5.63
N CYS A 80 -17.32 -3.03 -5.59
CA CYS A 80 -18.11 -2.00 -4.93
C CYS A 80 -17.94 -2.10 -3.40
N PRO A 81 -17.50 -1.04 -2.71
CA PRO A 81 -17.27 -1.04 -1.27
C PRO A 81 -18.56 -1.10 -0.44
N THR A 82 -19.74 -1.18 -1.09
CA THR A 82 -21.03 -1.38 -0.41
C THR A 82 -21.65 -2.75 -0.69
N ASN A 83 -20.97 -3.63 -1.42
CA ASN A 83 -21.40 -5.03 -1.54
C ASN A 83 -21.26 -5.72 -0.17
N LYS A 84 -22.37 -6.13 0.44
CA LYS A 84 -22.39 -6.60 1.84
C LYS A 84 -21.74 -7.95 2.01
N GLU A 85 -21.93 -8.83 1.03
CA GLU A 85 -21.37 -10.17 0.99
C GLU A 85 -19.84 -10.10 0.97
N TYR A 86 -19.29 -9.27 0.09
CA TYR A 86 -17.85 -9.06 -0.01
C TYR A 86 -17.26 -8.30 1.19
N LEU A 87 -17.99 -7.31 1.72
CA LEU A 87 -17.61 -6.62 2.95
C LEU A 87 -17.47 -7.59 4.13
N SER A 88 -18.45 -8.48 4.33
CA SER A 88 -18.39 -9.49 5.40
C SER A 88 -17.19 -10.39 5.21
N TYR A 89 -17.01 -10.93 3.99
CA TYR A 89 -15.88 -11.79 3.66
C TYR A 89 -14.52 -11.16 4.01
N ILE A 90 -14.30 -9.90 3.64
CA ILE A 90 -13.03 -9.22 3.94
C ILE A 90 -12.86 -8.96 5.43
N LEU A 91 -13.92 -8.56 6.13
CA LEU A 91 -13.85 -8.30 7.57
C LEU A 91 -13.58 -9.60 8.36
N ASP A 92 -14.19 -10.71 7.95
CA ASP A 92 -13.96 -12.02 8.56
C ASP A 92 -12.51 -12.48 8.32
N LEU A 93 -12.02 -12.34 7.08
CA LEU A 93 -10.61 -12.61 6.76
C LEU A 93 -9.65 -11.77 7.61
N VAL A 94 -9.92 -10.47 7.79
CA VAL A 94 -9.11 -9.59 8.63
C VAL A 94 -9.11 -10.08 10.09
N GLY A 95 -10.27 -10.46 10.62
CA GLY A 95 -10.40 -10.99 11.98
C GLY A 95 -9.56 -12.25 12.18
N ASP A 96 -9.74 -13.24 11.31
CA ASP A 96 -9.06 -14.55 11.40
C ASP A 96 -7.54 -14.43 11.28
N VAL A 97 -7.08 -13.62 10.33
CA VAL A 97 -5.65 -13.41 10.07
C VAL A 97 -4.99 -12.66 11.22
N SER A 98 -5.67 -11.68 11.81
CA SER A 98 -5.10 -10.84 12.86
C SER A 98 -4.70 -11.62 14.13
N GLN A 99 -5.29 -12.79 14.34
CA GLN A 99 -4.96 -13.66 15.48
C GLN A 99 -3.64 -14.40 15.29
N LYS A 100 -3.16 -14.50 14.04
CA LYS A 100 -2.07 -15.40 13.60
C LYS A 100 -0.84 -14.65 13.06
N THR A 101 -0.76 -13.33 13.20
CA THR A 101 0.27 -12.49 12.56
C THR A 101 0.69 -11.36 13.48
N GLN A 102 1.85 -10.71 13.27
CA GLN A 102 2.30 -9.59 14.13
C GLN A 102 1.38 -8.35 14.09
N GLY A 103 0.57 -8.25 13.03
CA GLY A 103 -0.37 -7.17 12.81
C GLY A 103 -0.93 -7.22 11.40
N VAL A 104 -1.88 -6.33 11.12
CA VAL A 104 -2.55 -6.24 9.82
C VAL A 104 -2.31 -4.87 9.20
N SER A 105 -2.06 -4.85 7.90
CA SER A 105 -2.03 -3.66 7.06
C SER A 105 -3.07 -3.82 5.95
N LEU A 106 -4.06 -2.95 5.88
CA LEU A 106 -5.01 -3.01 4.77
C LEU A 106 -4.49 -2.23 3.57
N SER A 107 -4.86 -2.61 2.35
CA SER A 107 -4.68 -1.79 1.15
C SER A 107 -5.93 -1.85 0.27
N SER A 108 -6.04 -0.97 -0.72
CA SER A 108 -7.14 -1.00 -1.68
C SER A 108 -8.54 -0.91 -1.04
N MET A 109 -8.66 -0.19 0.08
CA MET A 109 -9.89 0.02 0.86
C MET A 109 -10.69 1.25 0.40
N HIS A 110 -10.72 1.52 -0.90
CA HIS A 110 -11.28 2.75 -1.44
C HIS A 110 -12.29 2.54 -2.55
N PHE A 111 -13.02 3.60 -2.89
CA PHE A 111 -13.77 3.69 -4.14
C PHE A 111 -12.82 3.67 -5.34
N ALA A 112 -13.28 3.19 -6.50
CA ALA A 112 -12.42 3.04 -7.67
C ALA A 112 -11.77 4.35 -8.14
N ASP A 113 -12.56 5.39 -8.40
CA ASP A 113 -12.12 6.76 -8.70
C ASP A 113 -13.31 7.73 -8.53
N HIS A 114 -13.15 8.99 -8.95
CA HIS A 114 -14.23 9.95 -9.09
C HIS A 114 -15.40 9.39 -9.90
N GLY A 115 -16.63 9.68 -9.47
CA GLY A 115 -17.84 9.28 -10.19
C GLY A 115 -18.20 7.79 -10.17
N PHE A 116 -17.44 6.95 -9.45
CA PHE A 116 -17.80 5.55 -9.22
C PHE A 116 -18.80 5.34 -8.09
N CYS A 117 -19.34 4.12 -8.06
CA CYS A 117 -20.36 3.64 -7.14
C CYS A 117 -21.68 4.39 -7.29
N ILE A 118 -22.15 4.47 -8.53
CA ILE A 118 -23.47 5.02 -8.88
C ILE A 118 -24.49 3.92 -9.25
N CYS A 119 -24.22 2.66 -8.85
CA CYS A 119 -25.20 1.59 -9.04
C CYS A 119 -26.43 1.83 -8.15
N LYS A 120 -27.54 1.13 -8.44
CA LYS A 120 -28.81 1.29 -7.71
C LYS A 120 -28.63 1.22 -6.19
N ARG A 121 -27.87 0.25 -5.69
CA ARG A 121 -27.54 0.09 -4.26
C ARG A 121 -26.91 1.35 -3.67
N CYS A 122 -25.82 1.83 -4.27
CA CYS A 122 -25.09 3.00 -3.76
C CYS A 122 -25.94 4.27 -3.83
N VAL A 123 -26.73 4.47 -4.89
CA VAL A 123 -27.64 5.62 -5.00
C VAL A 123 -28.71 5.58 -3.90
N GLU A 124 -29.27 4.41 -3.61
CA GLU A 124 -30.25 4.25 -2.54
C GLU A 124 -29.64 4.46 -1.15
N GLU A 125 -28.45 3.90 -0.89
CA GLU A 125 -27.72 4.10 0.38
C GLU A 125 -27.29 5.56 0.59
N HIS A 126 -26.79 6.21 -0.46
CA HIS A 126 -26.47 7.63 -0.45
C HIS A 126 -27.70 8.47 -0.11
N LYS A 127 -28.82 8.26 -0.81
CA LYS A 127 -30.09 8.97 -0.52
C LYS A 127 -30.57 8.77 0.92
N LYS A 128 -30.47 7.54 1.44
CA LYS A 128 -30.85 7.22 2.83
C LYS A 128 -29.93 7.89 3.86
N SER A 129 -28.66 8.11 3.51
CA SER A 129 -27.71 8.75 4.42
C SER A 129 -27.99 10.24 4.67
N GLY A 130 -28.61 10.93 3.71
CA GLY A 130 -28.82 12.39 3.78
C GLY A 130 -27.54 13.23 3.65
N LEU A 131 -26.39 12.61 3.39
CA LEU A 131 -25.10 13.30 3.22
C LEU A 131 -24.89 13.75 1.77
N ASP A 132 -23.96 14.68 1.56
CA ASP A 132 -23.40 14.86 0.21
C ASP A 132 -22.59 13.63 -0.22
N TRP A 133 -22.29 13.57 -1.52
CA TRP A 133 -21.68 12.38 -2.12
C TRP A 133 -20.27 12.08 -1.59
N TYR A 134 -19.48 13.11 -1.28
CA TYR A 134 -18.11 12.93 -0.79
C TYR A 134 -18.10 12.55 0.69
N GLU A 135 -18.94 13.19 1.51
CA GLU A 135 -19.06 12.82 2.93
C GLU A 135 -19.59 11.39 3.08
N TRP A 136 -20.56 10.97 2.25
CA TRP A 136 -21.03 9.58 2.23
C TRP A 136 -19.91 8.60 1.87
N ARG A 137 -19.10 8.89 0.84
CA ARG A 137 -17.96 8.03 0.46
C ARG A 137 -16.93 7.93 1.58
N LYS A 138 -16.62 9.05 2.23
CA LYS A 138 -15.76 9.06 3.43
C LYS A 138 -16.35 8.23 4.55
N GLN A 139 -17.65 8.35 4.82
CA GLN A 139 -18.31 7.53 5.83
C GLN A 139 -18.17 6.04 5.51
N VAL A 140 -18.42 5.62 4.26
CA VAL A 140 -18.30 4.21 3.84
C VAL A 140 -16.88 3.67 4.08
N VAL A 141 -15.85 4.39 3.63
CA VAL A 141 -14.45 3.96 3.81
C VAL A 141 -14.05 3.98 5.30
N THR A 142 -14.44 5.03 6.02
CA THR A 142 -14.11 5.19 7.45
C THR A 142 -14.75 4.10 8.30
N GLU A 143 -16.03 3.78 8.06
CA GLU A 143 -16.73 2.74 8.81
C GLU A 143 -16.16 1.35 8.51
N PHE A 144 -15.77 1.08 7.26
CA PHE A 144 -15.05 -0.15 6.92
C PHE A 144 -13.73 -0.27 7.72
N ILE A 145 -12.94 0.82 7.77
CA ILE A 145 -11.68 0.83 8.52
C ILE A 145 -11.90 0.68 10.03
N LYS A 146 -12.91 1.34 10.59
CA LYS A 146 -13.31 1.17 11.99
C LYS A 146 -13.67 -0.28 12.30
N ASN A 147 -14.55 -0.87 11.50
CA ASN A 147 -14.98 -2.27 11.65
C ASN A 147 -13.81 -3.26 11.55
N ALA A 148 -12.86 -3.00 10.65
CA ALA A 148 -11.64 -3.79 10.56
C ALA A 148 -10.76 -3.61 11.81
N ARG A 149 -10.57 -2.38 12.30
CA ARG A 149 -9.78 -2.12 13.52
C ARG A 149 -10.36 -2.82 14.75
N GLU A 150 -11.68 -2.82 14.92
CA GLU A 150 -12.36 -3.50 16.04
C GLU A 150 -12.08 -5.01 16.07
N ARG A 151 -11.78 -5.60 14.92
CA ARG A 151 -11.41 -7.03 14.80
C ARG A 151 -9.93 -7.29 15.03
N VAL A 152 -9.07 -6.27 14.94
CA VAL A 152 -7.61 -6.39 15.04
C VAL A 152 -7.12 -5.88 16.39
N LYS A 153 -6.79 -6.81 17.29
CA LYS A 153 -6.20 -6.50 18.62
C LYS A 153 -4.72 -6.13 18.56
N ARG A 154 -4.02 -6.57 17.49
CA ARG A 154 -2.59 -6.31 17.27
C ARG A 154 -2.39 -4.98 16.52
N LYS A 155 -1.20 -4.78 15.96
CA LYS A 155 -0.88 -3.58 15.19
C LYS A 155 -1.77 -3.45 13.95
N PHE A 156 -2.30 -2.25 13.71
CA PHE A 156 -3.18 -1.98 12.56
C PHE A 156 -2.71 -0.79 11.74
N LEU A 157 -2.34 -1.06 10.49
CA LEU A 157 -1.85 -0.09 9.53
C LEU A 157 -2.83 0.05 8.36
N VAL A 158 -2.80 1.22 7.74
CA VAL A 158 -3.67 1.55 6.62
C VAL A 158 -2.83 1.99 5.43
N GLY A 159 -2.91 1.23 4.35
CA GLY A 159 -2.39 1.60 3.05
C GLY A 159 -3.18 2.76 2.44
N LEU A 160 -2.50 3.67 1.77
CA LEU A 160 -3.11 4.78 1.02
C LEU A 160 -2.78 4.63 -0.46
N LEU A 161 -3.38 5.48 -1.29
CA LEU A 161 -2.91 5.72 -2.66
C LEU A 161 -1.94 6.91 -2.66
N PRO A 162 -1.01 7.00 -3.63
CA PRO A 162 -0.02 8.08 -3.70
C PRO A 162 -0.64 9.38 -4.26
N ASP A 163 -1.73 9.83 -3.65
CA ASP A 163 -2.47 11.03 -4.03
C ASP A 163 -2.73 11.90 -2.79
N PRO A 164 -1.78 12.77 -2.40
CA PRO A 164 -1.94 13.60 -1.21
C PRO A 164 -2.96 14.74 -1.38
N VAL A 165 -3.48 14.96 -2.60
CA VAL A 165 -4.32 16.12 -2.94
C VAL A 165 -5.79 15.74 -3.07
N MET A 166 -6.07 14.69 -3.84
CA MET A 166 -7.43 14.33 -4.25
C MET A 166 -7.91 13.01 -3.65
N SER A 167 -7.22 12.48 -2.63
CA SER A 167 -7.60 11.23 -1.96
C SER A 167 -9.04 11.23 -1.46
N TYR A 168 -9.52 12.36 -0.96
CA TYR A 168 -10.88 12.47 -0.46
C TYR A 168 -11.92 12.32 -1.59
N GLN A 169 -11.82 13.14 -2.64
CA GLN A 169 -12.80 13.19 -3.73
C GLN A 169 -12.73 11.95 -4.63
N ARG A 170 -11.53 11.44 -4.90
CA ARG A 170 -11.34 10.28 -5.78
C ARG A 170 -11.64 8.98 -5.08
N PHE A 171 -11.25 8.83 -3.81
CA PHE A 171 -11.18 7.53 -3.17
C PHE A 171 -12.06 7.41 -1.93
N GLY A 172 -12.66 8.50 -1.45
CA GLY A 172 -13.36 8.54 -0.17
C GLY A 172 -12.39 8.45 1.02
N ILE A 173 -11.10 8.69 0.79
CA ILE A 173 -10.08 8.58 1.83
C ILE A 173 -9.92 9.96 2.48
N ASP A 174 -10.40 10.09 3.71
CA ASP A 174 -10.15 11.23 4.58
C ASP A 174 -9.09 10.87 5.62
N PHE A 175 -7.90 11.47 5.52
CA PHE A 175 -6.75 11.08 6.33
C PHE A 175 -7.00 11.24 7.84
N ASP A 176 -7.69 12.30 8.24
CA ASP A 176 -8.00 12.57 9.64
C ASP A 176 -8.99 11.55 10.22
N SER A 177 -9.99 11.15 9.45
CA SER A 177 -10.92 10.10 9.85
C SER A 177 -10.24 8.75 9.99
N LEU A 178 -9.33 8.40 9.07
CA LEU A 178 -8.58 7.14 9.15
C LEU A 178 -7.55 7.14 10.27
N ALA A 179 -6.95 8.29 10.60
CA ALA A 179 -5.96 8.44 11.67
C ALA A 179 -6.50 8.10 13.06
N LYS A 180 -7.83 8.07 13.24
CA LYS A 180 -8.47 7.62 14.50
C LYS A 180 -8.26 6.13 14.75
N TYR A 181 -8.04 5.35 13.69
CA TYR A 181 -7.97 3.89 13.75
C TYR A 181 -6.60 3.34 13.35
N ALA A 182 -5.89 4.03 12.45
CA ALA A 182 -4.58 3.63 11.99
C ALA A 182 -3.47 4.00 12.98
N GLU A 183 -2.53 3.08 13.19
CA GLU A 183 -1.30 3.34 13.95
C GLU A 183 -0.20 3.94 13.07
N ALA A 184 -0.20 3.60 11.77
CA ALA A 184 0.66 4.18 10.76
C ALA A 184 0.02 4.03 9.37
N PHE A 185 0.47 4.86 8.44
CA PHE A 185 0.07 4.79 7.03
C PHE A 185 1.18 4.23 6.15
N VAL A 186 0.79 3.45 5.14
CA VAL A 186 1.72 2.94 4.11
C VAL A 186 1.36 3.53 2.76
N VAL A 187 2.28 4.26 2.12
CA VAL A 187 2.01 4.92 0.84
C VAL A 187 2.87 4.30 -0.27
N PRO A 188 2.27 3.61 -1.26
CA PRO A 188 3.00 2.99 -2.35
C PRO A 188 3.54 4.05 -3.30
N HIS A 189 4.86 4.21 -3.32
CA HIS A 189 5.60 5.04 -4.26
C HIS A 189 6.20 4.14 -5.34
N PHE A 190 5.36 3.32 -5.98
CA PHE A 190 5.83 2.29 -6.91
C PHE A 190 6.18 2.88 -8.28
N SER A 191 7.38 2.57 -8.77
CA SER A 191 7.84 2.94 -10.09
C SER A 191 8.80 1.90 -10.65
N LYS A 192 8.71 1.65 -11.96
CA LYS A 192 9.63 0.77 -12.68
C LYS A 192 10.96 1.44 -13.05
N SER A 193 11.13 2.74 -12.82
CA SER A 193 12.36 3.46 -13.20
C SER A 193 12.88 4.45 -12.17
N TYR A 194 12.02 5.02 -11.32
CA TYR A 194 12.39 6.12 -10.41
C TYR A 194 13.18 7.28 -11.07
N ALA A 195 13.02 7.47 -12.39
CA ALA A 195 13.80 8.42 -13.19
C ALA A 195 13.73 9.89 -12.70
N THR A 196 12.74 10.21 -11.88
CA THR A 196 12.50 11.55 -11.35
C THR A 196 12.44 11.48 -9.82
N PRO A 197 13.57 11.29 -9.12
CA PRO A 197 13.54 11.02 -7.68
C PRO A 197 13.02 12.20 -6.84
N TRP A 198 13.08 13.43 -7.37
CA TRP A 198 12.48 14.61 -6.72
C TRP A 198 10.94 14.58 -6.69
N TYR A 199 10.29 13.84 -7.59
CA TYR A 199 8.84 13.64 -7.56
C TYR A 199 8.44 12.82 -6.32
N PHE A 200 9.13 11.71 -6.08
CA PHE A 200 8.88 10.84 -4.92
C PHE A 200 9.20 11.54 -3.61
N GLU A 201 10.26 12.35 -3.60
CA GLU A 201 10.58 13.23 -2.48
C GLU A 201 9.47 14.26 -2.20
N THR A 202 8.96 14.93 -3.24
CA THR A 202 7.90 15.92 -3.09
C THR A 202 6.63 15.29 -2.55
N SER A 203 6.25 14.12 -3.08
CA SER A 203 5.11 13.35 -2.61
C SER A 203 5.29 12.88 -1.16
N ALA A 204 6.45 12.31 -0.82
CA ALA A 204 6.76 11.88 0.56
C ALA A 204 6.70 13.04 1.56
N ARG A 205 7.24 14.21 1.19
CA ARG A 205 7.16 15.44 2.00
C ARG A 205 5.72 15.89 2.20
N ALA A 206 4.90 15.87 1.15
CA ALA A 206 3.49 16.24 1.25
C ALA A 206 2.75 15.33 2.24
N PHE A 207 2.91 14.01 2.12
CA PHE A 207 2.31 13.07 3.06
C PHE A 207 2.84 13.25 4.49
N LYS A 208 4.14 13.46 4.68
CA LYS A 208 4.70 13.70 6.02
C LYS A 208 4.13 14.96 6.66
N ASN A 209 3.85 15.99 5.87
CA ASN A 209 3.26 17.24 6.35
C ASN A 209 1.76 17.12 6.65
N ILE A 210 1.03 16.32 5.88
CA ILE A 210 -0.44 16.20 5.99
C ILE A 210 -0.84 15.17 7.05
N LEU A 211 -0.15 14.02 7.14
CA LEU A 211 -0.56 12.90 7.97
C LEU A 211 -0.17 13.10 9.43
N LYS A 212 -1.14 12.86 10.34
CA LYS A 212 -0.97 12.97 11.80
C LYS A 212 -0.41 11.71 12.46
N LYS A 213 -0.12 10.67 11.67
CA LYS A 213 0.40 9.38 12.12
C LYS A 213 1.70 9.06 11.37
N PRO A 214 2.55 8.16 11.90
CA PRO A 214 3.73 7.71 11.19
C PRO A 214 3.42 7.30 9.75
N VAL A 215 4.28 7.71 8.82
CA VAL A 215 4.14 7.40 7.40
C VAL A 215 5.33 6.55 6.92
N TYR A 216 4.99 5.45 6.27
CA TYR A 216 5.94 4.55 5.63
C TYR A 216 5.79 4.63 4.12
N ILE A 217 6.88 5.00 3.45
CA ILE A 217 6.93 5.04 1.98
C ILE A 217 7.34 3.67 1.47
N ASN A 218 6.51 3.06 0.62
CA ASN A 218 6.78 1.74 0.07
C ASN A 218 7.34 1.87 -1.35
N LEU A 219 8.61 1.53 -1.52
CA LEU A 219 9.36 1.58 -2.77
C LEU A 219 9.36 0.21 -3.44
N TYR A 220 9.18 0.20 -4.75
CA TYR A 220 9.13 -0.97 -5.60
C TYR A 220 10.53 -1.41 -6.00
N VAL A 221 10.94 -2.62 -5.61
CA VAL A 221 12.22 -3.19 -6.01
C VAL A 221 12.03 -4.14 -7.19
N TYR A 222 11.15 -5.13 -7.05
CA TYR A 222 10.96 -6.17 -8.06
C TYR A 222 9.63 -6.90 -7.86
N GLY A 223 8.70 -6.89 -8.81
CA GLY A 223 7.40 -7.54 -8.61
C GLY A 223 7.24 -8.88 -9.34
N PRO A 224 6.16 -9.61 -9.03
CA PRO A 224 5.85 -10.87 -9.70
C PRO A 224 5.70 -10.73 -11.21
N GLY A 225 6.45 -11.53 -11.96
CA GLY A 225 6.44 -11.57 -13.43
C GLY A 225 7.22 -10.45 -14.11
N ASP A 226 7.91 -9.59 -13.36
CA ASP A 226 8.83 -8.61 -13.94
C ASP A 226 10.06 -9.27 -14.55
N LYS A 227 10.66 -8.55 -15.50
CA LYS A 227 11.98 -8.87 -16.04
C LYS A 227 13.03 -7.93 -15.44
N PRO A 228 14.31 -8.37 -15.32
CA PRO A 228 15.37 -7.53 -14.75
C PRO A 228 15.59 -6.17 -15.43
N ASN A 229 15.22 -6.02 -16.71
CA ASN A 229 15.32 -4.77 -17.46
C ASN A 229 14.07 -3.88 -17.38
N GLU A 230 13.04 -4.31 -16.64
CA GLU A 230 11.77 -3.58 -16.45
C GLU A 230 11.62 -3.07 -15.01
N VAL A 231 12.65 -3.20 -14.18
CA VAL A 231 12.66 -2.80 -12.78
C VAL A 231 13.71 -1.69 -12.58
N PRO A 232 13.56 -0.87 -11.53
CA PRO A 232 14.52 0.20 -11.29
C PRO A 232 15.90 -0.37 -10.95
N THR A 233 16.95 0.37 -11.32
CA THR A 233 18.30 -0.02 -10.92
C THR A 233 18.50 0.20 -9.42
N VAL A 234 19.51 -0.46 -8.85
CA VAL A 234 19.91 -0.25 -7.45
C VAL A 234 20.28 1.23 -7.24
N ARG A 235 20.98 1.84 -8.20
CA ARG A 235 21.31 3.27 -8.18
C ARG A 235 20.06 4.15 -8.04
N ASP A 236 19.04 3.92 -8.87
CA ASP A 236 17.80 4.70 -8.84
C ASP A 236 17.07 4.55 -7.50
N LEU A 237 17.04 3.33 -6.97
CA LEU A 237 16.45 3.02 -5.67
C LEU A 237 17.18 3.68 -4.51
N LEU A 238 18.51 3.65 -4.48
CA LEU A 238 19.30 4.27 -3.40
C LEU A 238 19.18 5.79 -3.42
N ILE A 239 19.26 6.41 -4.59
CA ILE A 239 19.04 7.86 -4.75
C ILE A 239 17.64 8.24 -4.27
N THR A 240 16.62 7.47 -4.67
CA THR A 240 15.23 7.73 -4.27
C THR A 240 15.02 7.51 -2.78
N ALA A 241 15.57 6.44 -2.20
CA ALA A 241 15.45 6.13 -0.78
C ALA A 241 16.10 7.24 0.08
N VAL A 242 17.30 7.70 -0.26
CA VAL A 242 17.97 8.84 0.42
C VAL A 242 17.13 10.12 0.34
N ARG A 243 16.57 10.42 -0.84
CA ARG A 243 15.71 11.60 -1.04
C ARG A 243 14.35 11.48 -0.36
N VAL A 244 13.80 10.29 -0.23
CA VAL A 244 12.60 10.07 0.58
C VAL A 244 12.95 10.23 2.05
N ALA A 245 14.04 9.62 2.51
CA ALA A 245 14.47 9.65 3.90
C ALA A 245 14.69 11.08 4.42
N ARG A 246 15.30 11.96 3.62
CA ARG A 246 15.55 13.36 4.00
C ARG A 246 14.28 14.20 4.21
N THR A 247 13.12 13.72 3.79
CA THR A 247 11.84 14.40 4.06
C THR A 247 11.35 14.22 5.49
N GLY A 248 11.98 13.33 6.27
CA GLY A 248 11.60 13.02 7.64
C GLY A 248 10.48 12.00 7.78
N VAL A 249 10.15 11.25 6.72
CA VAL A 249 9.21 10.11 6.83
C VAL A 249 9.68 9.10 7.88
N ASP A 250 8.73 8.41 8.50
CA ASP A 250 9.01 7.57 9.66
C ASP A 250 9.62 6.22 9.27
N GLY A 251 9.45 5.82 8.01
CA GLY A 251 10.05 4.59 7.48
C GLY A 251 9.97 4.42 5.97
N ILE A 252 10.78 3.48 5.48
CA ILE A 252 10.79 3.05 4.08
C ILE A 252 10.59 1.53 4.05
N LEU A 253 9.64 1.07 3.23
CA LEU A 253 9.41 -0.35 2.95
C LEU A 253 9.89 -0.65 1.54
N PHE A 254 10.51 -1.81 1.33
CA PHE A 254 10.94 -2.28 0.02
C PHE A 254 10.05 -3.43 -0.43
N LEU A 255 9.25 -3.21 -1.47
CA LEU A 255 8.40 -4.23 -2.07
C LEU A 255 9.20 -5.10 -3.03
N THR A 256 9.17 -6.40 -2.81
CA THR A 256 9.74 -7.36 -3.76
C THR A 256 8.90 -8.64 -3.86
N GLU A 257 9.14 -9.49 -4.85
CA GLU A 257 8.45 -10.77 -5.00
C GLU A 257 8.83 -11.75 -3.87
N THR A 258 10.14 -11.93 -3.64
CA THR A 258 10.67 -12.97 -2.74
C THR A 258 11.77 -12.45 -1.80
N ALA A 259 12.03 -13.18 -0.73
CA ALA A 259 13.16 -13.02 0.18
C ALA A 259 14.50 -13.11 -0.55
N GLU A 260 14.63 -14.00 -1.55
CA GLU A 260 15.83 -14.07 -2.38
C GLU A 260 16.07 -12.77 -3.14
N ARG A 261 15.02 -12.17 -3.71
CA ARG A 261 15.13 -10.90 -4.46
C ARG A 261 15.54 -9.74 -3.56
N ILE A 262 15.02 -9.65 -2.33
CA ILE A 262 15.47 -8.60 -1.41
C ILE A 262 16.90 -8.85 -0.91
N LYS A 263 17.29 -10.10 -0.65
CA LYS A 263 18.70 -10.46 -0.31
C LYS A 263 19.64 -10.07 -1.45
N ALA A 264 19.23 -10.28 -2.71
CA ALA A 264 19.99 -9.83 -3.88
C ALA A 264 20.09 -8.30 -3.96
N PHE A 265 19.01 -7.58 -3.65
CA PHE A 265 19.04 -6.11 -3.54
C PHE A 265 19.98 -5.62 -2.43
N GLN A 266 19.97 -6.21 -1.24
CA GLN A 266 20.90 -5.88 -0.15
C GLN A 266 22.36 -6.03 -0.60
N LYS A 267 22.71 -7.19 -1.20
CA LYS A 267 24.04 -7.46 -1.75
C LYS A 267 24.46 -6.45 -2.82
N ALA A 268 23.53 -6.06 -3.69
CA ALA A 268 23.83 -5.11 -4.75
C ALA A 268 23.99 -3.68 -4.18
N ALA A 269 23.19 -3.28 -3.20
CA ALA A 269 23.30 -1.99 -2.53
C ALA A 269 24.65 -1.83 -1.78
N VAL A 270 25.13 -2.87 -1.11
CA VAL A 270 26.46 -2.87 -0.46
C VAL A 270 27.59 -2.63 -1.46
N LYS A 271 27.48 -3.20 -2.67
CA LYS A 271 28.50 -3.05 -3.73
C LYS A 271 28.56 -1.65 -4.36
N GLU A 272 27.54 -0.81 -4.17
CA GLU A 272 27.46 0.55 -4.71
C GLU A 272 28.30 1.56 -3.90
N VAL A 273 29.55 1.23 -3.56
CA VAL A 273 30.43 2.02 -2.67
C VAL A 273 30.53 3.48 -3.11
N LYS A 274 30.90 3.73 -4.38
CA LYS A 274 31.05 5.10 -4.90
C LYS A 274 29.74 5.90 -4.82
N LEU A 275 28.60 5.28 -5.10
CA LEU A 275 27.31 5.95 -4.98
C LEU A 275 26.98 6.27 -3.52
N ARG A 276 27.32 5.37 -2.57
CA ARG A 276 27.12 5.64 -1.14
C ARG A 276 27.91 6.89 -0.72
N GLU A 277 29.17 7.00 -1.13
CA GLU A 277 30.01 8.20 -0.92
C GLU A 277 29.39 9.45 -1.56
N GLU A 278 28.90 9.35 -2.81
CA GLU A 278 28.20 10.46 -3.50
C GLU A 278 26.93 10.92 -2.77
N LEU A 279 26.26 10.01 -2.03
CA LEU A 279 25.02 10.29 -1.30
C LEU A 279 25.27 10.77 0.14
N GLU A 280 26.51 10.74 0.64
CA GLU A 280 26.84 11.33 1.92
C GLU A 280 26.49 12.83 1.93
N GLY A 281 25.99 13.32 3.07
CA GLY A 281 25.54 14.71 3.20
C GLY A 281 24.23 15.06 2.48
N CYS A 282 23.63 14.17 1.69
CA CYS A 282 22.37 14.45 0.97
C CYS A 282 21.10 14.45 1.85
N GLY A 283 21.25 14.24 3.17
CA GLY A 283 20.17 14.27 4.17
C GLY A 283 19.47 12.94 4.43
N GLY A 284 19.91 11.84 3.81
CA GLY A 284 19.32 10.50 3.97
C GLY A 284 20.18 9.51 4.75
N LYS A 285 20.97 9.99 5.73
CA LYS A 285 21.90 9.16 6.53
C LYS A 285 21.30 7.83 7.03
N PRO A 286 20.03 7.75 7.52
CA PRO A 286 19.46 6.48 7.95
C PRO A 286 19.46 5.38 6.88
N VAL A 287 19.39 5.73 5.59
CA VAL A 287 19.47 4.76 4.48
C VAL A 287 20.89 4.26 4.30
N LEU A 288 21.89 5.12 4.46
CA LEU A 288 23.30 4.72 4.38
C LEU A 288 23.64 3.80 5.57
N ASP A 289 23.21 4.17 6.78
CA ASP A 289 23.39 3.35 7.98
C ASP A 289 22.74 1.95 7.85
N LEU A 290 21.61 1.86 7.14
CA LEU A 290 20.96 0.58 6.83
C LEU A 290 21.84 -0.29 5.92
N ILE A 291 22.48 0.29 4.91
CA ILE A 291 23.34 -0.45 3.98
C ILE A 291 24.62 -0.89 4.69
N ASP A 292 25.20 -0.03 5.53
CA ASP A 292 26.37 -0.37 6.34
C ASP A 292 26.05 -1.53 7.29
N LYS A 293 24.83 -1.55 7.87
CA LYS A 293 24.36 -2.72 8.63
C LYS A 293 24.30 -3.98 7.76
N TRP A 294 23.80 -3.90 6.53
CA TRP A 294 23.78 -5.07 5.63
C TRP A 294 25.18 -5.54 5.26
N GLU A 295 26.15 -4.62 5.13
CA GLU A 295 27.55 -4.96 4.87
C GLU A 295 28.17 -5.80 6.00
N THR A 296 27.78 -5.56 7.27
CA THR A 296 28.22 -6.41 8.39
C THR A 296 27.60 -7.82 8.42
N MET A 297 26.56 -8.06 7.60
CA MET A 297 25.79 -9.30 7.60
C MET A 297 26.11 -10.23 6.40
N ILE A 298 26.76 -9.72 5.36
CA ILE A 298 26.98 -10.38 4.06
C ILE A 298 28.46 -10.70 3.88
#